data_AF-A0A1K2FB27-F1
#
_entry.id   AF-A0A1K2FB27-F1
#
_cell.length_a   1.000
_cell.length_b   1.000
_cell.length_c   1.000
_cell.angle_alpha   90.00
_cell.angle_beta   90.00
_cell.angle_gamma   90.00
#
_symmetry.space_group_name_H-M   'P 1'
#
loop_
_entity.id
_entity.type
_entity.pdbx_description
1 polymer ?
#
loop_
_entity_poly.entity_id
_entity_poly.type
_entity_poly.pdbx_seq_one_letter_code
_entity_poly.pdbx_strand_id
1 'polypeptide(L)'
;MLLLIVKLEEVLAGARYLHSMSLTPDREVRSREELVAVIRELHQDYLRRGHEWENQSLGRFLEALAAWVDDSPGWYRNSGKQLPEEGDWTFLARALQAATVYE
;
A
#
# COMPACT_ATOMS: atom_id res chain seq x y z
N MET A 1 -0.88 22.66 1.04
CA MET A 1 -1.66 21.68 0.25
C MET A 1 -0.92 21.23 -1.02
N LEU A 2 -0.28 22.12 -1.79
CA LEU A 2 0.64 21.71 -2.89
C LEU A 2 1.91 20.99 -2.39
N LEU A 3 2.38 21.33 -1.18
CA LEU A 3 3.57 20.74 -0.55
C LEU A 3 3.42 19.28 -0.10
N LEU A 4 2.20 18.73 -0.01
CA LEU A 4 2.00 17.31 0.35
C LEU A 4 2.08 16.40 -0.89
N ILE A 5 1.67 16.91 -2.05
CA ILE A 5 1.66 16.18 -3.33
C ILE A 5 3.08 16.04 -3.88
N VAL A 6 3.88 17.12 -3.84
CA VAL A 6 5.30 17.05 -4.22
C VAL A 6 6.06 16.13 -3.27
N LYS A 7 5.70 16.08 -1.98
CA LYS A 7 6.34 15.17 -1.03
C LYS A 7 5.95 13.71 -1.26
N LEU A 8 4.72 13.41 -1.71
CA LEU A 8 4.35 12.04 -2.07
C LEU A 8 5.05 11.61 -3.37
N GLU A 9 5.15 12.49 -4.38
CA GLU A 9 5.95 12.21 -5.57
C GLU A 9 7.45 12.16 -5.28
N GLU A 10 8.00 12.93 -4.35
CA GLU A 10 9.41 12.84 -3.92
C GLU A 10 9.67 11.67 -2.95
N VAL A 11 8.68 11.22 -2.18
CA VAL A 11 8.74 9.98 -1.40
C VAL A 11 8.65 8.77 -2.35
N LEU A 12 7.85 8.86 -3.41
CA LEU A 12 7.74 7.85 -4.46
C LEU A 12 8.91 7.91 -5.48
N ALA A 13 9.55 9.06 -5.70
CA ALA A 13 10.67 9.26 -6.63
C ALA A 13 12.05 9.22 -5.96
N GLY A 14 12.11 9.50 -4.65
CA GLY A 14 13.26 9.23 -3.77
C GLY A 14 13.45 7.73 -3.51
N ALA A 15 12.45 6.91 -3.86
CA ALA A 15 12.57 5.48 -3.93
C ALA A 15 13.43 5.05 -5.14
N ARG A 16 14.75 5.09 -4.96
CA ARG A 16 15.67 4.12 -5.58
C ARG A 16 15.23 2.65 -5.35
N TYR A 17 14.22 2.44 -4.50
CA TYR A 17 13.62 1.17 -4.11
C TYR A 17 12.51 0.64 -5.06
N LEU A 18 11.91 1.48 -5.92
CA LEU A 18 10.90 1.00 -6.88
C LEU A 18 11.48 0.21 -8.06
N HIS A 19 12.81 0.19 -8.23
CA HIS A 19 13.44 -0.63 -9.26
C HIS A 19 13.51 -2.14 -8.90
N SER A 20 13.13 -2.52 -7.66
CA SER A 20 13.17 -3.91 -7.20
C SER A 20 11.83 -4.51 -6.75
N MET A 21 10.76 -3.69 -6.67
CA MET A 21 9.39 -4.18 -6.52
C MET A 21 8.73 -4.16 -7.90
N SER A 22 8.27 -5.29 -8.42
CA SER A 22 7.36 -5.32 -9.58
C SER A 22 5.92 -4.95 -9.21
N LEU A 23 5.75 -4.13 -8.17
CA LEU A 23 4.48 -3.53 -7.81
C LEU A 23 4.42 -2.20 -8.57
N THR A 24 4.11 -2.30 -9.86
CA THR A 24 3.80 -1.10 -10.63
C THR A 24 2.54 -0.48 -10.01
N PRO A 25 2.55 0.82 -9.63
CA PRO A 25 1.40 1.48 -9.01
C PRO A 25 0.15 1.51 -9.91
N ASP A 26 0.30 1.12 -11.17
CA ASP A 26 -0.77 1.00 -12.16
C ASP A 26 -1.26 -0.45 -12.37
N ARG A 27 -0.69 -1.44 -11.68
CA ARG A 27 -1.15 -2.83 -11.75
C ARG A 27 -2.48 -2.96 -11.01
N GLU A 28 -3.51 -3.23 -11.77
CA GLU A 28 -4.82 -3.59 -11.23
C GLU A 28 -4.78 -5.01 -10.64
N VAL A 29 -5.27 -5.16 -9.41
CA VAL A 29 -5.41 -6.47 -8.72
C VAL A 29 -6.85 -6.90 -8.87
N ARG A 30 -7.09 -7.97 -9.64
CA ARG A 30 -8.44 -8.38 -10.07
C ARG A 30 -8.97 -9.65 -9.39
N SER A 31 -8.12 -10.31 -8.59
CA SER A 31 -8.47 -11.57 -7.93
C SER A 31 -7.85 -11.69 -6.55
N ARG A 32 -8.40 -12.60 -5.73
CA ARG A 32 -7.85 -12.95 -4.42
C ARG A 32 -6.44 -13.51 -4.55
N GLU A 33 -6.20 -14.33 -5.56
CA GLU A 33 -4.90 -14.95 -5.83
C GLU A 33 -3.84 -13.89 -6.18
N GLU A 34 -4.22 -12.85 -6.94
CA GLU A 34 -3.34 -11.71 -7.20
C GLU A 34 -3.08 -10.88 -5.94
N LEU A 35 -4.09 -10.65 -5.09
CA LEU A 35 -3.90 -9.98 -3.80
C LEU A 35 -2.92 -10.78 -2.91
N VAL A 36 -3.05 -12.11 -2.86
CA VAL A 36 -2.13 -12.99 -2.14
C VAL A 36 -0.70 -12.87 -2.68
N ALA A 37 -0.53 -12.77 -4.01
CA ALA A 37 0.77 -12.55 -4.62
C ALA A 37 1.37 -11.21 -4.17
N VAL A 38 0.60 -10.12 -4.20
CA VAL A 38 1.05 -8.79 -3.72
C VAL A 38 1.47 -8.83 -2.25
N ILE A 39 0.68 -9.46 -1.38
CA ILE A 39 1.00 -9.58 0.06
C ILE A 39 2.30 -10.39 0.26
N ARG A 40 2.49 -11.47 -0.50
CA ARG A 40 3.73 -12.26 -0.45
C ARG A 40 4.93 -11.49 -0.96
N GLU A 41 4.78 -10.72 -2.03
CA GLU A 41 5.84 -9.84 -2.55
C GLU A 41 6.25 -8.80 -1.51
N LEU A 42 5.29 -8.14 -0.85
CA LEU A 42 5.55 -7.20 0.24
C LEU A 42 6.28 -7.86 1.42
N HIS A 43 5.85 -9.06 1.83
CA HIS A 43 6.51 -9.80 2.90
C HIS A 43 7.95 -10.18 2.53
N GLN A 44 8.20 -10.65 1.31
CA GLN A 44 9.55 -10.96 0.84
C GLN A 44 10.43 -9.73 0.69
N ASP A 45 9.87 -8.57 0.35
CA ASP A 45 10.60 -7.31 0.35
C ASP A 45 10.97 -6.89 1.79
N TYR A 46 10.02 -6.94 2.72
CA TYR A 46 10.25 -6.66 4.13
C TYR A 46 11.34 -7.56 4.73
N LEU A 47 11.34 -8.86 4.43
CA LEU A 47 12.39 -9.78 4.90
C LEU A 47 13.79 -9.43 4.35
N ARG A 48 13.88 -8.92 3.12
CA ARG A 48 15.16 -8.58 2.49
C ARG A 48 15.66 -7.19 2.88
N ARG A 49 14.75 -6.23 2.99
CA ARG A 49 15.04 -4.79 2.99
C ARG A 49 14.13 -3.98 3.92
N GLY A 50 13.41 -4.62 4.83
CA GLY A 50 12.51 -3.95 5.77
C GLY A 50 13.20 -2.92 6.69
N HIS A 51 14.52 -3.01 6.86
CA HIS A 51 15.32 -2.00 7.56
C HIS A 51 15.43 -0.67 6.81
N GLU A 52 15.12 -0.67 5.50
CA GLU A 52 15.10 0.52 4.65
C GLU A 52 13.69 1.14 4.56
N TRP A 53 12.66 0.46 5.10
CA TRP A 53 11.29 0.96 5.10
C TRP A 53 11.14 2.09 6.12
N GLU A 54 10.53 3.20 5.71
CA GLU A 54 10.17 4.29 6.63
C GLU A 54 9.25 3.79 7.77
N ASN A 55 8.35 2.86 7.45
CA ASN A 55 7.37 2.28 8.36
C ASN A 55 7.72 0.83 8.75
N GLN A 56 8.94 0.60 9.23
CA GLN A 56 9.48 -0.75 9.50
C GLN A 56 8.80 -1.56 10.64
N SER A 57 8.09 -0.91 11.58
CA SER A 57 7.39 -1.62 12.67
C SER A 57 5.92 -1.82 12.32
N LEU A 58 5.31 -2.93 12.75
CA LEU A 58 3.89 -3.19 12.52
C LEU A 58 2.99 -2.02 12.93
N GLY A 59 3.23 -1.40 14.09
CA GLY A 59 2.45 -0.23 14.54
C GLY A 59 2.51 0.95 13.56
N ARG A 60 3.72 1.35 13.14
CA ARG A 60 3.91 2.41 12.13
C ARG A 60 3.34 2.05 10.77
N PHE A 61 3.45 0.78 10.36
CA PHE A 61 2.88 0.30 9.11
C PHE A 61 1.36 0.42 9.11
N LEU A 62 0.69 0.00 10.19
CA LEU A 62 -0.76 0.11 10.33
C LEU A 62 -1.24 1.57 10.39
N GLU A 63 -0.51 2.44 11.10
CA GLU A 63 -0.80 3.88 11.13
C GLU A 63 -0.69 4.51 9.73
N ALA A 64 0.40 4.24 9.02
CA ALA A 64 0.61 4.76 7.67
C ALA A 64 -0.41 4.20 6.67
N LEU A 65 -0.79 2.93 6.80
CA LEU A 65 -1.85 2.31 5.99
C LEU A 65 -3.20 3.00 6.24
N ALA A 66 -3.57 3.25 7.49
CA ALA A 66 -4.80 3.93 7.84
C ALA A 66 -4.84 5.36 7.28
N ALA A 67 -3.77 6.13 7.48
CA ALA A 67 -3.64 7.48 6.93
C ALA A 67 -3.75 7.50 5.40
N TRP A 68 -3.09 6.55 4.72
CA TRP A 68 -3.19 6.45 3.25
C TRP A 68 -4.60 6.10 2.79
N VAL A 69 -5.30 5.15 3.42
CA VAL A 69 -6.67 4.78 3.04
C VAL A 69 -7.61 5.99 3.17
N ASP A 70 -7.49 6.75 4.25
CA ASP A 70 -8.29 7.97 4.50
C ASP A 70 -8.02 9.07 3.46
N ASP A 71 -6.74 9.29 3.11
CA ASP A 71 -6.32 10.30 2.13
C ASP A 71 -6.48 9.85 0.66
N SER A 72 -6.59 8.54 0.41
CA SER A 72 -6.57 7.95 -0.94
C SER A 72 -7.60 8.55 -1.91
N PRO A 73 -8.84 8.92 -1.53
CA PRO A 73 -9.78 9.55 -2.46
C PRO A 73 -9.21 10.84 -3.08
N GLY A 74 -8.38 11.59 -2.35
CA GLY A 74 -7.69 12.77 -2.86
C GLY A 74 -6.67 12.42 -3.94
N TRP A 75 -5.89 11.36 -3.74
CA TRP A 75 -4.92 10.88 -4.71
C TRP A 75 -5.58 10.38 -6.00
N TYR A 76 -6.64 9.57 -5.89
CA TYR A 76 -7.40 9.09 -7.05
C TYR A 76 -7.96 10.24 -7.89
N ARG A 77 -8.62 11.22 -7.24
CA ARG A 77 -9.11 12.44 -7.91
C ARG A 77 -8.00 13.19 -8.64
N ASN A 78 -6.85 13.41 -7.99
CA ASN A 78 -5.73 14.14 -8.57
C ASN A 78 -5.05 13.39 -9.72
N SER A 79 -5.13 12.05 -9.71
CA SER A 79 -4.52 11.18 -10.72
C SER A 79 -5.44 10.89 -11.91
N GLY A 80 -6.65 11.48 -11.94
CA GLY A 80 -7.68 11.18 -12.94
C GLY A 80 -8.20 9.75 -12.88
N LYS A 81 -7.94 9.04 -11.77
CA LYS A 81 -8.39 7.66 -11.53
C LYS A 81 -9.65 7.69 -10.68
N GLN A 82 -10.54 6.74 -10.89
CA GLN A 82 -11.67 6.53 -9.98
C GLN A 82 -11.25 5.57 -8.87
N LEU A 83 -11.54 5.92 -7.63
CA LEU A 83 -11.47 4.96 -6.54
C LEU A 83 -12.49 3.85 -6.83
N PRO A 84 -12.16 2.56 -6.73
CA PRO A 84 -13.13 1.50 -6.95
C PRO A 84 -14.32 1.68 -6.00
N GLU A 85 -15.51 2.00 -6.54
CA GLU A 85 -16.74 2.13 -5.74
C GLU A 85 -17.08 0.82 -5.02
N GLU A 86 -16.64 -0.31 -5.58
CA GLU A 86 -16.88 -1.68 -5.11
C GLU A 86 -15.75 -2.27 -4.25
N GLY A 87 -14.87 -1.44 -3.69
CA GLY A 87 -13.87 -1.95 -2.74
C GLY A 87 -14.57 -2.74 -1.63
N ASP A 88 -14.30 -4.04 -1.49
CA ASP A 88 -14.84 -4.84 -0.39
C ASP A 88 -14.08 -4.51 0.90
N TRP A 89 -14.36 -3.32 1.44
CA TRP A 89 -13.78 -2.79 2.69
C TRP A 89 -14.05 -3.73 3.86
N THR A 90 -15.17 -4.46 3.81
CA THR A 90 -15.52 -5.45 4.82
C THR A 90 -14.58 -6.64 4.77
N PHE A 91 -14.27 -7.15 3.59
CA PHE A 91 -13.26 -8.20 3.41
C PHE A 91 -11.89 -7.75 3.90
N LEU A 92 -11.44 -6.54 3.53
CA LEU A 92 -10.14 -6.03 3.97
C LEU A 92 -10.05 -5.91 5.51
N ALA A 93 -11.09 -5.37 6.16
CA ALA A 93 -11.15 -5.27 7.61
C ALA A 93 -11.12 -6.65 8.28
N ARG A 94 -11.88 -7.62 7.77
CA ARG A 94 -11.89 -9.00 8.28
C ARG A 94 -10.53 -9.69 8.09
N ALA A 95 -9.87 -9.50 6.95
CA ALA A 95 -8.56 -10.07 6.66
C ALA A 95 -7.50 -9.52 7.62
N LEU A 96 -7.47 -8.19 7.83
CA LEU A 96 -6.56 -7.55 8.79
C LEU A 96 -6.78 -8.08 10.21
N GLN A 97 -8.04 -8.24 10.62
CA GLN A 97 -8.38 -8.77 11.94
C GLN A 97 -7.99 -10.24 12.08
N ALA A 98 -8.26 -11.07 11.07
CA ALA A 98 -7.87 -12.48 11.05
C ALA A 98 -6.35 -12.67 11.14
N ALA A 99 -5.56 -11.82 10.47
CA ALA A 99 -4.11 -11.88 10.50
C ALA A 99 -3.48 -11.70 11.90
N THR A 100 -4.25 -11.22 12.89
CA THR A 100 -3.78 -11.10 14.28
C THR A 100 -3.78 -12.43 15.05
N VAL A 101 -4.49 -13.45 14.55
CA VAL A 101 -4.68 -14.74 15.23
C VAL A 101 -4.49 -15.97 14.35
N TYR A 102 -4.52 -15.80 13.02
CA TYR A 102 -4.43 -16.89 12.05
C TYR A 102 -2.99 -17.45 11.96
N GLU A 103 -2.85 -18.78 11.94
CA GLU A 103 -1.58 -19.54 11.93
C GLU A 103 -0.92 -19.64 10.54
#